data_AF-A0AAV4XJ01-F1
#
_entry.id   AF-A0AAV4XJ01-F1
#
_cell.length_a   1.000
_cell.length_b   1.000
_cell.length_c   1.000
_cell.angle_alpha   90.00
_cell.angle_beta   90.00
_cell.angle_gamma   90.00
#
_symmetry.space_group_name_H-M   'P 1'
#
loop_
_entity.id
_entity.type
_entity.pdbx_description
1 polymer ?
#
loop_
_entity_poly.entity_id
_entity_poly.type
_entity_poly.pdbx_seq_one_letter_code
_entity_poly.pdbx_strand_id
1 'polypeptide(L)'
;MLKESVCCDPQMTESGFQLAEQMITRRPTQQLLFLGILTDLTLHENVEIRSKAANLVVEIHKTLKLDYAVEAFALKCLKFLLKASPSHSDFVYFSQPDLVWSEELVKLCLHLYLSLLPLNHQLIHDLGTVYVETSADIKRTILRALEAPVKGMSMASPELLLFVEKCPKGAETLVTRIIHILTDKHHLQLNLLTVFEIYTENEYLMFSKQYFTTPYCKRSLETKKIWEGFIKCCQRTKSGSSEILLQLPAPQLKEVLDSCPDIREPLCKYVDTLTDHQKAHIPEDITILLKDELKCLKLLPLSKIDDSKDENGFYSRLS
;
A
#
# COMPACT_ATOMS: atom_id res chain seq x y z
N MET A 1 43.76 -7.58 4.55
CA MET A 1 44.71 -6.72 5.30
C MET A 1 44.15 -5.33 5.63
N LEU A 2 44.08 -4.32 4.73
CA LEU A 2 43.49 -3.00 5.08
C LEU A 2 41.96 -3.05 5.37
N LYS A 3 41.21 -3.90 4.66
CA LYS A 3 39.75 -4.06 4.88
C LYS A 3 39.40 -4.70 6.23
N GLU A 4 40.26 -5.56 6.78
CA GLU A 4 40.00 -6.30 8.04
C GLU A 4 40.53 -5.55 9.26
N SER A 5 41.69 -4.88 9.18
CA SER A 5 42.31 -4.23 10.35
C SER A 5 41.62 -2.93 10.76
N VAL A 6 40.95 -2.24 9.84
CA VAL A 6 40.27 -0.95 10.13
C VAL A 6 38.94 -1.16 10.85
N CYS A 7 38.27 -2.30 10.64
CA CYS A 7 36.92 -2.56 11.15
C CYS A 7 36.89 -3.12 12.59
N CYS A 8 38.03 -3.29 13.25
CA CYS A 8 38.13 -3.83 14.61
C CYS A 8 38.38 -2.76 15.69
N ASP A 9 38.83 -1.56 15.30
CA ASP A 9 39.08 -0.44 16.22
C ASP A 9 38.12 0.72 15.90
N PRO A 10 37.26 1.16 16.85
CA PRO A 10 36.31 2.26 16.66
C PRO A 10 36.94 3.58 16.20
N GLN A 11 38.14 3.94 16.68
CA GLN A 11 38.81 5.20 16.32
C GLN A 11 39.40 5.14 14.91
N MET A 12 39.93 3.98 14.53
CA MET A 12 40.44 3.72 13.17
C MET A 12 39.30 3.63 12.16
N THR A 13 38.17 3.07 12.56
CA THR A 13 36.93 3.02 11.76
C THR A 13 36.45 4.43 11.43
N GLU A 14 36.34 5.31 12.44
CA GLU A 14 35.91 6.70 12.25
C GLU A 14 36.84 7.48 11.32
N SER A 15 38.15 7.40 11.57
CA SER A 15 39.18 8.03 10.74
C SER A 15 39.15 7.49 9.30
N GLY A 16 38.87 6.20 9.14
CA GLY A 16 38.73 5.53 7.84
C GLY A 16 37.53 6.04 7.04
N PHE A 17 36.37 6.24 7.68
CA PHE A 17 35.19 6.81 7.03
C PHE A 17 35.42 8.26 6.62
N GLN A 18 36.00 9.09 7.49
CA GLN A 18 36.32 10.48 7.15
C GLN A 18 37.32 10.57 5.99
N LEU A 19 38.32 9.69 5.95
CA LEU A 19 39.26 9.64 4.85
C LEU A 19 38.57 9.20 3.55
N ALA A 20 37.73 8.16 3.59
CA ALA A 20 36.99 7.69 2.42
C ALA A 20 36.08 8.79 1.85
N GLU A 21 35.36 9.51 2.70
CA GLU A 21 34.56 10.66 2.32
C GLU A 21 35.40 11.74 1.64
N GLN A 22 36.51 12.16 2.26
CA GLN A 22 37.40 13.17 1.68
C GLN A 22 37.97 12.75 0.34
N MET A 23 38.29 11.46 0.18
CA MET A 23 38.83 10.92 -1.06
C MET A 23 37.77 10.89 -2.17
N ILE A 24 36.51 10.58 -1.84
CA ILE A 24 35.40 10.65 -2.78
C ILE A 24 35.15 12.13 -3.16
N THR A 25 35.05 13.04 -2.21
CA THR A 25 34.74 14.44 -2.51
C THR A 25 35.87 15.15 -3.27
N ARG A 26 37.13 14.87 -2.95
CA ARG A 26 38.28 15.62 -3.49
C ARG A 26 38.97 14.97 -4.70
N ARG A 27 38.73 13.69 -5.00
CA ARG A 27 39.45 12.96 -6.07
C ARG A 27 38.51 12.28 -7.09
N PRO A 28 38.02 12.99 -8.11
CA PRO A 28 37.05 12.45 -9.08
C PRO A 28 37.53 11.20 -9.85
N THR A 29 38.83 11.05 -10.08
CA THR A 29 39.37 9.89 -10.81
C THR A 29 39.34 8.58 -10.03
N GLN A 30 39.18 8.62 -8.70
CA GLN A 30 39.13 7.43 -7.83
C GLN A 30 37.81 7.30 -7.06
N GLN A 31 36.84 8.20 -7.31
CA GLN A 31 35.55 8.26 -6.62
C GLN A 31 34.83 6.91 -6.56
N LEU A 32 34.75 6.21 -7.70
CA LEU A 32 34.04 4.94 -7.79
C LEU A 32 34.70 3.81 -7.00
N LEU A 33 36.03 3.83 -6.84
CA LEU A 33 36.76 2.83 -6.07
C LEU A 33 36.42 2.96 -4.57
N PHE A 34 36.52 4.17 -4.03
CA PHE A 34 36.21 4.43 -2.63
C PHE A 34 34.72 4.29 -2.34
N LEU A 35 33.86 4.68 -3.30
CA LEU A 35 32.42 4.43 -3.20
C LEU A 35 32.12 2.93 -3.16
N GLY A 36 32.82 2.10 -3.96
CA GLY A 36 32.72 0.65 -3.92
C GLY A 36 33.06 0.08 -2.53
N ILE A 37 34.14 0.58 -1.90
CA ILE A 37 34.51 0.17 -0.55
C ILE A 37 33.45 0.59 0.48
N LEU A 38 32.93 1.82 0.41
CA LEU A 38 31.90 2.29 1.33
C LEU A 38 30.57 1.53 1.19
N THR A 39 30.17 1.26 -0.05
CA THR A 39 28.95 0.50 -0.34
C THR A 39 29.07 -0.95 0.12
N ASP A 40 30.23 -1.60 -0.09
CA ASP A 40 30.56 -2.91 0.48
C ASP A 40 30.40 -2.95 2.02
N LEU A 41 30.81 -1.89 2.73
CA LEU A 41 30.68 -1.78 4.19
C LEU A 41 29.22 -1.68 4.66
N THR A 42 28.26 -1.36 3.80
CA THR A 42 26.82 -1.43 4.14
C THR A 42 26.32 -2.86 4.30
N LEU A 43 27.10 -3.86 3.89
CA LEU A 43 26.82 -5.29 4.08
C LEU A 43 27.69 -5.90 5.21
N HIS A 44 28.29 -5.07 6.04
CA HIS A 44 29.13 -5.54 7.15
C HIS A 44 28.31 -6.18 8.28
N GLU A 45 28.84 -7.23 8.93
CA GLU A 45 28.18 -7.96 10.02
C GLU A 45 27.90 -7.02 11.23
N ASN A 46 28.89 -6.20 11.60
CA ASN A 46 28.75 -5.15 12.62
C ASN A 46 27.75 -4.03 12.24
N VAL A 47 26.73 -3.84 13.07
CA VAL A 47 25.64 -2.86 12.92
C VAL A 47 26.13 -1.41 12.91
N GLU A 48 27.12 -1.06 13.74
CA GLU A 48 27.62 0.31 13.86
C GLU A 48 28.34 0.76 12.58
N ILE A 49 29.23 -0.10 12.07
CA ILE A 49 29.96 0.12 10.81
C ILE A 49 28.97 0.28 9.66
N ARG A 50 28.00 -0.65 9.58
CA ARG A 50 26.97 -0.64 8.56
C ARG A 50 26.13 0.64 8.57
N SER A 51 25.72 1.09 9.76
CA SER A 51 24.87 2.28 9.91
C SER A 51 25.63 3.55 9.54
N LYS A 52 26.90 3.67 9.95
CA LYS A 52 27.78 4.79 9.54
C LYS A 52 28.00 4.80 8.03
N ALA A 53 28.30 3.65 7.43
CA ALA A 53 28.49 3.51 5.99
C ALA A 53 27.23 3.91 5.22
N ALA A 54 26.05 3.42 5.64
CA ALA A 54 24.79 3.72 4.97
C ALA A 54 24.46 5.22 5.02
N ASN A 55 24.62 5.86 6.19
CA ASN A 55 24.40 7.30 6.33
C ASN A 55 25.31 8.12 5.40
N LEU A 56 26.60 7.78 5.34
CA LEU A 56 27.56 8.45 4.49
C LEU A 56 27.26 8.23 2.99
N VAL A 57 26.90 7.01 2.59
CA VAL A 57 26.50 6.71 1.21
C VAL A 57 25.24 7.49 0.82
N VAL A 58 24.26 7.62 1.72
CA VAL A 58 23.05 8.43 1.50
C VAL A 58 23.39 9.92 1.38
N GLU A 59 24.35 10.43 2.16
CA GLU A 59 24.82 11.82 2.04
C GLU A 59 25.56 12.05 0.71
N ILE A 60 26.39 11.11 0.29
CA ILE A 60 27.07 11.13 -1.01
C ILE A 60 26.04 11.14 -2.15
N HIS A 61 24.99 10.30 -2.09
CA HIS A 61 23.90 10.28 -3.08
C HIS A 61 23.24 11.66 -3.25
N LYS A 62 23.05 12.40 -2.16
CA LYS A 62 22.42 13.74 -2.19
C LYS A 62 23.33 14.84 -2.74
N THR A 63 24.64 14.73 -2.53
CA THR A 63 25.59 15.84 -2.70
C THR A 63 26.48 15.70 -3.93
N LEU A 64 26.79 14.47 -4.32
CA LEU A 64 27.69 14.14 -5.43
C LEU A 64 26.85 13.41 -6.48
N LYS A 65 26.93 13.82 -7.75
CA LYS A 65 26.22 13.23 -8.91
C LYS A 65 26.69 11.78 -9.22
N LEU A 66 26.62 10.92 -8.21
CA LEU A 66 27.00 9.51 -8.17
C LEU A 66 25.78 8.65 -7.78
N ASP A 67 24.59 9.25 -7.85
CA ASP A 67 23.28 8.66 -7.64
C ASP A 67 23.13 7.34 -8.40
N TYR A 68 23.46 7.32 -9.69
CA TYR A 68 23.42 6.09 -10.50
C TYR A 68 24.24 4.93 -9.90
N ALA A 69 25.46 5.20 -9.42
CA ALA A 69 26.33 4.16 -8.89
C ALA A 69 25.82 3.63 -7.53
N VAL A 70 25.34 4.52 -6.68
CA VAL A 70 24.76 4.17 -5.37
C VAL A 70 23.46 3.38 -5.56
N GLU A 71 22.56 3.85 -6.43
CA GLU A 71 21.29 3.18 -6.73
C GLU A 71 21.51 1.82 -7.39
N ALA A 72 22.47 1.70 -8.32
CA ALA A 72 22.83 0.43 -8.93
C ALA A 72 23.34 -0.59 -7.89
N PHE A 73 24.15 -0.15 -6.92
CA PHE A 73 24.59 -1.03 -5.83
C PHE A 73 23.43 -1.42 -4.91
N ALA A 74 22.56 -0.48 -4.53
CA ALA A 74 21.41 -0.76 -3.70
C ALA A 74 20.46 -1.77 -4.40
N LEU A 75 20.22 -1.60 -5.70
CA LEU A 75 19.42 -2.53 -6.49
C LEU A 75 20.09 -3.91 -6.61
N LYS A 76 21.42 -3.97 -6.73
CA LYS A 76 22.18 -5.22 -6.67
C LYS A 76 21.94 -5.95 -5.35
N CYS A 77 21.99 -5.24 -4.22
CA CYS A 77 21.72 -5.82 -2.90
C CYS A 77 20.29 -6.34 -2.77
N LEU A 78 19.31 -5.56 -3.26
CA LEU A 78 17.91 -5.98 -3.29
C LEU A 78 17.73 -7.27 -4.11
N LYS A 79 18.41 -7.40 -5.26
CA LYS A 79 18.37 -8.60 -6.11
C LYS A 79 19.02 -9.83 -5.50
N PHE A 80 19.83 -9.70 -4.43
CA PHE A 80 20.30 -10.89 -3.70
C PHE A 80 19.14 -11.68 -3.12
N LEU A 81 18.04 -11.02 -2.74
CA LEU A 81 16.84 -11.66 -2.18
C LEU A 81 16.11 -12.60 -3.16
N LEU A 82 16.44 -12.53 -4.45
CA LEU A 82 15.91 -13.44 -5.48
C LEU A 82 16.65 -14.79 -5.50
N LYS A 83 17.82 -14.88 -4.86
CA LYS A 83 18.59 -16.13 -4.79
C LYS A 83 17.95 -17.09 -3.80
N ALA A 84 17.94 -18.38 -4.15
CA ALA A 84 17.43 -19.44 -3.27
C ALA A 84 18.14 -19.47 -1.90
N SER A 85 19.44 -19.14 -1.88
CA SER A 85 20.25 -19.01 -0.68
C SER A 85 21.25 -17.85 -0.82
N PRO A 86 21.64 -17.21 0.30
CA PRO A 86 22.68 -16.17 0.27
C PRO A 86 24.05 -16.79 -0.05
N SER A 87 24.81 -16.15 -0.93
CA SER A 87 26.17 -16.58 -1.28
C SER A 87 27.24 -15.80 -0.53
N HIS A 88 28.25 -16.51 -0.04
CA HIS A 88 29.41 -15.94 0.65
C HIS A 88 30.14 -14.84 -0.11
N SER A 89 30.21 -14.97 -1.43
CA SER A 89 30.80 -13.96 -2.30
C SER A 89 30.13 -12.59 -2.22
N ASP A 90 28.85 -12.54 -1.82
CA ASP A 90 28.12 -11.28 -1.66
C ASP A 90 28.25 -10.71 -0.24
N PHE A 91 28.57 -11.56 0.74
CA PHE A 91 28.61 -11.25 2.17
C PHE A 91 30.02 -11.49 2.73
N VAL A 92 31.03 -10.92 2.08
CA VAL A 92 32.46 -11.16 2.37
C VAL A 92 32.87 -10.80 3.81
N TYR A 93 32.09 -9.95 4.50
CA TYR A 93 32.33 -9.54 5.88
C TYR A 93 31.65 -10.41 6.93
N PHE A 94 30.97 -11.48 6.52
CA PHE A 94 30.34 -12.42 7.45
C PHE A 94 31.30 -13.56 7.79
N SER A 95 31.42 -13.83 9.08
CA SER A 95 32.36 -14.83 9.59
C SER A 95 31.91 -16.28 9.35
N GLN A 96 30.60 -16.51 9.17
CA GLN A 96 30.01 -17.85 9.13
C GLN A 96 29.85 -18.39 7.71
N PRO A 97 30.43 -19.57 7.34
CA PRO A 97 30.47 -20.10 5.98
C PRO A 97 29.12 -20.61 5.43
N ASP A 98 28.14 -20.84 6.28
CA ASP A 98 26.80 -21.30 5.85
C ASP A 98 25.77 -20.22 6.19
N LEU A 99 25.49 -19.36 5.23
CA LEU A 99 24.49 -18.31 5.39
C LEU A 99 23.11 -18.84 4.98
N VAL A 100 22.10 -18.49 5.78
CA VAL A 100 20.68 -18.76 5.49
C VAL A 100 19.94 -17.43 5.55
N TRP A 101 18.88 -17.29 4.74
CA TRP A 101 18.03 -16.11 4.80
C TRP A 101 17.35 -15.99 6.17
N SER A 102 17.88 -15.09 7.01
CA SER A 102 17.25 -14.65 8.25
C SER A 102 16.57 -13.29 8.08
N GLU A 103 15.71 -12.90 9.02
CA GLU A 103 15.06 -11.58 9.00
C GLU A 103 16.12 -10.45 9.04
N GLU A 104 17.21 -10.64 9.79
CA GLU A 104 18.33 -9.71 9.91
C GLU A 104 19.09 -9.56 8.58
N LEU A 105 19.38 -10.67 7.89
CA LEU A 105 20.12 -10.64 6.64
C LEU A 105 19.29 -10.00 5.51
N VAL A 106 17.98 -10.28 5.50
CA VAL A 106 17.04 -9.62 4.58
C VAL A 106 16.98 -8.11 4.87
N LYS A 107 16.84 -7.70 6.15
CA LYS A 107 16.86 -6.29 6.54
C LYS A 107 18.17 -5.59 6.13
N LEU A 108 19.30 -6.29 6.23
CA LEU A 108 20.59 -5.76 5.81
C LEU A 108 20.63 -5.47 4.30
N CYS A 109 20.11 -6.37 3.46
CA CYS A 109 20.02 -6.15 2.00
C CYS A 109 19.07 -4.99 1.65
N LEU A 110 18.02 -4.80 2.45
CA LEU A 110 17.02 -3.75 2.25
C LEU A 110 17.46 -2.38 2.77
N HIS A 111 18.40 -2.33 3.72
CA HIS A 111 18.67 -1.13 4.51
C HIS A 111 19.04 0.09 3.67
N LEU A 112 20.05 -0.03 2.80
CA LEU A 112 20.48 1.07 1.94
C LEU A 112 19.38 1.44 0.94
N TYR A 113 18.78 0.44 0.30
CA TYR A 113 17.73 0.63 -0.70
C TYR A 113 16.52 1.40 -0.16
N LEU A 114 16.01 1.00 1.01
CA LEU A 114 14.89 1.67 1.66
C LEU A 114 15.26 3.08 2.16
N SER A 115 16.52 3.33 2.49
CA SER A 115 16.97 4.67 2.89
C SER A 115 17.04 5.64 1.71
N LEU A 116 17.21 5.12 0.48
CA LEU A 116 17.20 5.90 -0.77
C LEU A 116 15.79 6.11 -1.32
N LEU A 117 14.84 5.25 -0.97
CA LEU A 117 13.47 5.27 -1.49
C LEU A 117 12.76 6.63 -1.32
N PRO A 118 12.87 7.36 -0.19
CA PRO A 118 12.31 8.71 -0.05
C PRO A 118 13.02 9.79 -0.89
N LEU A 119 14.23 9.52 -1.37
CA LEU A 119 15.04 10.45 -2.17
C LEU A 119 14.78 10.27 -3.67
N ASN A 120 14.57 9.03 -4.08
CA ASN A 120 14.22 8.67 -5.45
C ASN A 120 13.05 7.70 -5.46
N HIS A 121 11.86 8.24 -5.70
CA HIS A 121 10.61 7.46 -5.69
C HIS A 121 10.51 6.45 -6.86
N GLN A 122 11.31 6.58 -7.92
CA GLN A 122 11.34 5.61 -9.05
C GLN A 122 11.70 4.20 -8.59
N LEU A 123 12.49 4.10 -7.53
CA LEU A 123 12.93 2.82 -6.95
C LEU A 123 11.73 1.97 -6.49
N ILE A 124 10.55 2.53 -6.25
CA ILE A 124 9.38 1.73 -5.85
C ILE A 124 9.00 0.66 -6.89
N HIS A 125 9.21 0.93 -8.18
CA HIS A 125 8.86 0.01 -9.27
C HIS A 125 9.78 -1.21 -9.30
N ASP A 126 11.08 -0.99 -9.10
CA ASP A 126 12.08 -2.05 -8.97
C ASP A 126 11.80 -2.89 -7.71
N LEU A 127 11.42 -2.25 -6.60
CA LEU A 127 11.01 -2.94 -5.39
C LEU A 127 9.80 -3.83 -5.62
N GLY A 128 8.79 -3.33 -6.33
CA GLY A 128 7.61 -4.12 -6.69
C GLY A 128 7.96 -5.33 -7.54
N THR A 129 8.86 -5.16 -8.51
CA THR A 129 9.33 -6.25 -9.38
C THR A 129 10.03 -7.34 -8.58
N VAL A 130 11.00 -6.97 -7.73
CA VAL A 130 11.68 -7.93 -6.85
C VAL A 130 10.71 -8.56 -5.86
N TYR A 131 9.82 -7.77 -5.28
CA TYR A 131 8.85 -8.23 -4.29
C TYR A 131 8.03 -9.41 -4.83
N VAL A 132 7.50 -9.32 -6.06
CA VAL A 132 6.68 -10.36 -6.68
C VAL A 132 7.40 -11.71 -6.71
N GLU A 133 8.69 -11.70 -7.05
CA GLU A 133 9.52 -12.89 -7.24
C GLU A 133 10.07 -13.49 -5.93
N THR A 134 10.07 -12.73 -4.83
CA THR A 134 10.59 -13.21 -3.53
C THR A 134 9.68 -14.21 -2.81
N SER A 135 10.28 -14.99 -1.90
CA SER A 135 9.56 -15.96 -1.05
C SER A 135 8.64 -15.27 -0.03
N ALA A 136 7.67 -16.00 0.52
CA ALA A 136 6.70 -15.46 1.47
C ALA A 136 7.36 -14.86 2.74
N ASP A 137 8.45 -15.45 3.22
CA ASP A 137 9.17 -14.97 4.41
C ASP A 137 9.87 -13.63 4.13
N ILE A 138 10.52 -13.52 2.98
CA ILE A 138 11.14 -12.27 2.52
C ILE A 138 10.08 -11.19 2.31
N LYS A 139 8.95 -11.52 1.67
CA LYS A 139 7.80 -10.61 1.49
C LYS A 139 7.33 -10.03 2.82
N ARG A 140 7.19 -10.85 3.87
CA ARG A 140 6.79 -10.37 5.20
C ARG A 140 7.79 -9.38 5.79
N THR A 141 9.09 -9.66 5.64
CA THR A 141 10.15 -8.76 6.11
C THR A 141 10.13 -7.42 5.36
N ILE A 142 9.96 -7.45 4.03
CA ILE A 142 9.81 -6.24 3.21
C ILE A 142 8.62 -5.40 3.71
N LEU A 143 7.44 -6.01 3.88
CA LEU A 143 6.23 -5.31 4.34
C LEU A 143 6.38 -4.64 5.71
N ARG A 144 7.15 -5.25 6.62
CA ARG A 144 7.46 -4.68 7.94
C ARG A 144 8.43 -3.51 7.85
N ALA A 145 9.43 -3.60 6.97
CA ALA A 145 10.48 -2.58 6.82
C ALA A 145 10.00 -1.30 6.08
N LEU A 146 8.86 -1.37 5.39
CA LEU A 146 8.36 -0.28 4.54
C LEU A 146 7.78 0.94 5.27
N GLU A 147 7.50 0.84 6.56
CA GLU A 147 6.78 1.90 7.26
C GLU A 147 7.53 3.24 7.27
N ALA A 148 8.80 3.23 7.69
CA ALA A 148 9.63 4.44 7.74
C ALA A 148 9.86 5.07 6.35
N PRO A 149 10.30 4.32 5.31
CA PRO A 149 10.60 4.92 4.01
C PRO A 149 9.34 5.44 3.32
N VAL A 150 8.21 4.72 3.39
CA VAL A 150 6.95 5.17 2.78
C VAL A 150 6.42 6.43 3.46
N LYS A 151 6.57 6.57 4.78
CA LYS A 151 6.25 7.84 5.49
C LYS A 151 7.14 9.00 5.05
N GLY A 152 8.40 8.74 4.69
CA GLY A 152 9.31 9.73 4.13
C GLY A 152 8.93 10.16 2.70
N MET A 153 8.17 9.33 1.98
CA MET A 153 7.64 9.66 0.67
C MET A 153 6.37 10.52 0.81
N SER A 154 6.23 11.53 -0.02
CA SER A 154 4.99 12.31 -0.09
C SER A 154 3.89 11.56 -0.83
N MET A 155 2.64 11.67 -0.37
CA MET A 155 1.43 11.22 -1.07
C MET A 155 1.26 11.85 -2.47
N ALA A 156 1.96 12.95 -2.75
CA ALA A 156 1.98 13.60 -4.06
C ALA A 156 3.04 13.01 -5.01
N SER A 157 3.74 11.93 -4.62
CA SER A 157 4.74 11.31 -5.48
C SER A 157 4.11 10.72 -6.75
N PRO A 158 4.43 11.21 -7.95
CA PRO A 158 3.86 10.68 -9.19
C PRO A 158 4.23 9.20 -9.40
N GLU A 159 5.39 8.76 -8.90
CA GLU A 159 5.82 7.37 -9.03
C GLU A 159 5.08 6.42 -8.10
N LEU A 160 4.72 6.87 -6.88
CA LEU A 160 3.85 6.08 -6.02
C LEU A 160 2.47 5.93 -6.64
N LEU A 161 1.92 7.01 -7.19
CA LEU A 161 0.64 7.00 -7.88
C LEU A 161 0.68 6.02 -9.08
N LEU A 162 1.72 6.13 -9.92
CA LEU A 162 1.93 5.26 -11.05
C LEU A 162 2.07 3.78 -10.64
N PHE A 163 2.77 3.51 -9.53
CA PHE A 163 2.95 2.15 -9.02
C PHE A 163 1.64 1.55 -8.53
N VAL A 164 0.80 2.34 -7.86
CA VAL A 164 -0.53 1.92 -7.39
C VAL A 164 -1.46 1.69 -8.59
N GLU A 165 -1.40 2.56 -9.60
CA GLU A 165 -2.22 2.46 -10.82
C GLU A 165 -1.81 1.27 -11.70
N LYS A 166 -0.51 1.09 -11.94
CA LYS A 166 0.04 0.00 -12.74
C LYS A 166 0.58 -1.11 -11.85
N CYS A 167 -0.20 -1.48 -10.84
CA CYS A 167 0.18 -2.50 -9.86
C CYS A 167 0.61 -3.81 -10.58
N PRO A 168 1.86 -4.27 -10.39
CA PRO A 168 2.28 -5.52 -10.97
C PRO A 168 1.55 -6.70 -10.29
N LYS A 169 1.21 -7.72 -11.08
CA LYS A 169 0.51 -8.91 -10.58
C LYS A 169 1.32 -9.57 -9.47
N GLY A 170 0.72 -9.79 -8.30
CA GLY A 170 1.39 -10.35 -7.13
C GLY A 170 1.98 -9.31 -6.15
N ALA A 171 1.87 -8.01 -6.43
CA ALA A 171 2.27 -6.91 -5.55
C ALA A 171 1.10 -6.25 -4.80
N GLU A 172 -0.10 -6.85 -4.82
CA GLU A 172 -1.32 -6.27 -4.25
C GLU A 172 -1.18 -6.04 -2.73
N THR A 173 -0.53 -6.97 -2.03
CA THR A 173 -0.22 -6.88 -0.59
C THR A 173 0.78 -5.75 -0.29
N LEU A 174 1.70 -5.48 -1.21
CA LEU A 174 2.66 -4.37 -1.11
C LEU A 174 1.94 -3.03 -1.27
N VAL A 175 1.12 -2.88 -2.31
CA VAL A 175 0.30 -1.69 -2.54
C VAL A 175 -0.65 -1.43 -1.36
N THR A 176 -1.32 -2.48 -0.86
CA THR A 176 -2.21 -2.38 0.31
C THR A 176 -1.45 -1.86 1.54
N ARG A 177 -0.22 -2.33 1.76
CA ARG A 177 0.61 -1.86 2.88
C ARG A 177 1.03 -0.41 2.71
N ILE A 178 1.45 0.00 1.51
CA ILE A 178 1.83 1.39 1.19
C ILE A 178 0.64 2.33 1.46
N ILE A 179 -0.53 1.99 0.92
CA ILE A 179 -1.78 2.71 1.17
C ILE A 179 -2.05 2.81 2.66
N HIS A 180 -1.98 1.70 3.40
CA HIS A 180 -2.25 1.72 4.83
C HIS A 180 -1.30 2.64 5.60
N ILE A 181 0.00 2.62 5.27
CA ILE A 181 0.99 3.49 5.89
C ILE A 181 0.68 4.97 5.64
N LEU A 182 0.33 5.32 4.40
CA LEU A 182 0.08 6.71 4.01
C LEU A 182 -1.28 7.24 4.49
N THR A 183 -2.19 6.33 4.84
CA THR A 183 -3.56 6.65 5.30
C THR A 183 -3.73 6.48 6.81
N ASP A 184 -2.68 6.07 7.53
CA ASP A 184 -2.67 5.99 8.98
C ASP A 184 -2.73 7.40 9.61
N LYS A 185 -3.47 7.49 10.73
CA LYS A 185 -4.14 8.69 11.26
C LYS A 185 -3.25 9.91 11.56
N HIS A 186 -1.93 9.79 11.48
CA HIS A 186 -0.98 10.84 11.83
C HIS A 186 -0.47 11.69 10.63
N HIS A 187 -0.71 11.30 9.37
CA HIS A 187 -0.08 11.95 8.20
C HIS A 187 -1.06 12.63 7.20
N LEU A 188 -2.35 12.74 7.54
CA LEU A 188 -3.40 13.22 6.61
C LEU A 188 -3.46 14.74 6.39
N GLN A 189 -2.34 15.45 6.53
CA GLN A 189 -2.26 16.86 6.13
C GLN A 189 -1.64 16.96 4.73
N LEU A 190 -2.50 17.29 3.77
CA LEU A 190 -2.25 17.59 2.35
C LEU A 190 -2.29 16.41 1.35
N ASN A 191 -3.25 16.54 0.41
CA ASN A 191 -3.41 15.85 -0.87
C ASN A 191 -4.19 14.52 -0.90
N LEU A 192 -5.36 14.51 -0.25
CA LEU A 192 -6.38 13.45 -0.38
C LEU A 192 -6.91 13.27 -1.82
N LEU A 193 -6.95 14.32 -2.65
CA LEU A 193 -7.61 14.29 -3.97
C LEU A 193 -6.98 13.30 -4.97
N THR A 194 -5.65 13.22 -5.03
CA THR A 194 -4.93 12.35 -5.97
C THR A 194 -5.03 10.88 -5.59
N VAL A 195 -5.03 10.61 -4.28
CA VAL A 195 -5.22 9.29 -3.69
C VAL A 195 -6.57 8.73 -4.14
N PHE A 196 -7.63 9.52 -4.04
CA PHE A 196 -8.98 9.13 -4.45
C PHE A 196 -9.18 8.95 -5.95
N GLU A 197 -8.51 9.73 -6.82
CA GLU A 197 -8.55 9.53 -8.28
C GLU A 197 -8.01 8.14 -8.70
N ILE A 198 -7.09 7.55 -7.94
CA ILE A 198 -6.52 6.23 -8.24
C ILE A 198 -7.43 5.07 -7.80
N TYR A 199 -8.23 5.26 -6.73
CA TYR A 199 -9.21 4.26 -6.29
C TYR A 199 -10.40 4.11 -7.24
N THR A 200 -10.71 5.14 -8.05
CA THR A 200 -11.86 5.11 -8.96
C THR A 200 -11.57 4.36 -10.25
N GLU A 201 -10.30 4.29 -10.67
CA GLU A 201 -9.87 3.64 -11.91
C GLU A 201 -9.42 2.18 -11.70
N ASN A 202 -8.95 1.82 -10.50
CA ASN A 202 -8.43 0.48 -10.22
C ASN A 202 -9.46 -0.45 -9.56
N GLU A 203 -9.99 -1.40 -10.34
CA GLU A 203 -10.98 -2.40 -9.91
C GLU A 203 -10.50 -3.28 -8.73
N TYR A 204 -9.18 -3.42 -8.53
CA TYR A 204 -8.57 -4.32 -7.55
C TYR A 204 -8.40 -3.74 -6.14
N LEU A 205 -8.47 -2.41 -5.96
CA LEU A 205 -8.19 -1.76 -4.66
C LEU A 205 -9.44 -1.47 -3.82
N MET A 206 -10.63 -1.90 -4.28
CA MET A 206 -11.94 -1.63 -3.65
C MET A 206 -12.18 -2.29 -2.28
N PHE A 207 -11.18 -2.94 -1.66
CA PHE A 207 -11.41 -3.85 -0.54
C PHE A 207 -10.95 -3.39 0.85
N SER A 208 -10.47 -2.17 1.05
CA SER A 208 -10.13 -1.71 2.41
C SER A 208 -11.37 -1.13 3.12
N LYS A 209 -12.19 -2.02 3.71
CA LYS A 209 -13.26 -1.69 4.68
C LYS A 209 -12.79 -0.72 5.80
N GLN A 210 -11.49 -0.75 6.09
CA GLN A 210 -10.76 0.12 7.03
C GLN A 210 -10.73 1.61 6.62
N TYR A 211 -10.77 1.92 5.32
CA TYR A 211 -10.55 3.28 4.81
C TYR A 211 -11.77 4.17 5.04
N PHE A 212 -12.98 3.63 4.83
CA PHE A 212 -14.24 4.38 4.96
C PHE A 212 -14.77 4.52 6.40
N THR A 213 -14.23 3.77 7.35
CA THR A 213 -14.60 3.85 8.79
C THR A 213 -13.88 4.99 9.52
N THR A 214 -12.96 5.70 8.85
CA THR A 214 -12.12 6.75 9.48
C THR A 214 -12.82 8.12 9.42
N PRO A 215 -12.82 8.93 10.51
CA PRO A 215 -13.53 10.23 10.57
C PRO A 215 -13.16 11.24 9.47
N TYR A 216 -11.94 11.14 8.92
CA TYR A 216 -11.47 12.01 7.84
C TYR A 216 -12.15 11.73 6.49
N CYS A 217 -12.56 10.48 6.23
CA CYS A 217 -13.30 10.11 5.01
C CYS A 217 -14.64 10.86 4.94
N LYS A 218 -15.33 11.03 6.08
CA LYS A 218 -16.58 11.79 6.16
C LYS A 218 -16.44 13.24 5.69
N ARG A 219 -15.23 13.82 5.80
CA ARG A 219 -14.92 15.20 5.38
C ARG A 219 -14.39 15.30 3.94
N SER A 220 -13.77 14.25 3.41
CA SER A 220 -13.26 14.24 2.02
C SER A 220 -14.31 13.88 0.97
N LEU A 221 -15.46 13.31 1.36
CA LEU A 221 -16.62 13.04 0.49
C LEU A 221 -17.26 14.32 -0.08
N GLU A 222 -16.82 15.51 0.34
CA GLU A 222 -17.26 16.80 -0.19
C GLU A 222 -16.74 17.08 -1.61
N THR A 223 -15.72 16.35 -2.09
CA THR A 223 -15.22 16.54 -3.46
C THR A 223 -15.97 15.65 -4.45
N LYS A 224 -16.55 16.26 -5.48
CA LYS A 224 -17.34 15.60 -6.53
C LYS A 224 -16.69 14.33 -7.14
N LYS A 225 -15.39 14.36 -7.46
CA LYS A 225 -14.70 13.19 -8.04
C LYS A 225 -14.56 12.00 -7.07
N ILE A 226 -14.30 12.29 -5.80
CA ILE A 226 -14.16 11.29 -4.73
C ILE A 226 -15.50 10.57 -4.51
N TRP A 227 -16.55 11.36 -4.53
CA TRP A 227 -17.92 10.93 -4.37
C TRP A 227 -18.37 9.98 -5.48
N GLU A 228 -18.07 10.29 -6.74
CA GLU A 228 -18.35 9.41 -7.88
C GLU A 228 -17.65 8.04 -7.76
N GLY A 229 -16.43 8.01 -7.23
CA GLY A 229 -15.69 6.79 -6.93
C GLY A 229 -16.33 5.92 -5.86
N PHE A 230 -16.74 6.57 -4.77
CA PHE A 230 -17.45 5.93 -3.68
C PHE A 230 -18.76 5.30 -4.14
N ILE A 231 -19.54 6.01 -4.96
CA ILE A 231 -20.79 5.53 -5.56
C ILE A 231 -20.53 4.27 -6.41
N LYS A 232 -19.52 4.26 -7.28
CA LYS A 232 -19.15 3.08 -8.10
C LYS A 232 -18.74 1.87 -7.25
N CYS A 233 -18.01 2.11 -6.15
CA CYS A 233 -17.62 1.04 -5.22
C CYS A 233 -18.85 0.42 -4.53
N CYS A 234 -19.79 1.26 -4.10
CA CYS A 234 -21.07 0.81 -3.52
C CYS A 234 -21.89 -0.01 -4.53
N GLN A 235 -21.98 0.42 -5.80
CA GLN A 235 -22.68 -0.32 -6.87
C GLN A 235 -22.16 -1.75 -7.05
N ARG A 236 -20.84 -1.93 -6.97
CA ARG A 236 -20.19 -3.23 -7.20
C ARG A 236 -20.24 -4.15 -5.99
N THR A 237 -20.05 -3.60 -4.80
CA THR A 237 -19.98 -4.39 -3.55
C THR A 237 -21.35 -4.73 -2.97
N LYS A 238 -22.39 -3.98 -3.31
CA LYS A 238 -23.81 -4.19 -2.94
C LYS A 238 -24.00 -4.46 -1.44
N SER A 239 -23.98 -5.73 -1.02
CA SER A 239 -24.15 -6.16 0.37
C SER A 239 -22.95 -5.85 1.27
N GLY A 240 -21.73 -5.79 0.71
CA GLY A 240 -20.51 -5.51 1.48
C GLY A 240 -20.40 -4.05 1.95
N SER A 241 -21.07 -3.13 1.27
CA SER A 241 -21.09 -1.68 1.57
C SER A 241 -22.10 -1.26 2.62
N SER A 242 -23.06 -2.13 3.00
CA SER A 242 -24.20 -1.77 3.85
C SER A 242 -23.81 -1.23 5.23
N GLU A 243 -22.74 -1.77 5.84
CA GLU A 243 -22.24 -1.30 7.13
C GLU A 243 -21.62 0.10 7.04
N ILE A 244 -20.98 0.43 5.92
CA ILE A 244 -20.34 1.74 5.69
C ILE A 244 -21.39 2.79 5.35
N LEU A 245 -22.41 2.42 4.57
CA LEU A 245 -23.50 3.32 4.19
C LEU A 245 -24.26 3.87 5.40
N LEU A 246 -24.43 3.07 6.46
CA LEU A 246 -25.04 3.51 7.72
C LEU A 246 -24.20 4.51 8.51
N GLN A 247 -22.91 4.66 8.18
CA GLN A 247 -22.01 5.61 8.85
C GLN A 247 -21.97 6.97 8.14
N LEU A 248 -22.60 7.11 6.97
CA LEU A 248 -22.66 8.35 6.19
C LEU A 248 -23.70 9.33 6.76
N PRO A 249 -23.50 10.64 6.58
CA PRO A 249 -24.56 11.64 6.73
C PRO A 249 -25.78 11.33 5.84
N ALA A 250 -26.98 11.61 6.34
CA ALA A 250 -28.25 11.42 5.61
C ALA A 250 -28.28 12.02 4.17
N PRO A 251 -27.78 13.25 3.89
CA PRO A 251 -27.82 13.79 2.52
C PRO A 251 -26.94 13.00 1.55
N GLN A 252 -25.78 12.53 2.00
CA GLN A 252 -24.86 11.72 1.22
C GLN A 252 -25.44 10.32 0.97
N LEU A 253 -26.04 9.70 2.00
CA LEU A 253 -26.72 8.42 1.83
C LEU A 253 -27.83 8.52 0.79
N LYS A 254 -28.63 9.60 0.81
CA LYS A 254 -29.69 9.83 -0.18
C LYS A 254 -29.16 9.81 -1.61
N GLU A 255 -28.09 10.56 -1.87
CA GLU A 255 -27.50 10.69 -3.21
C GLU A 255 -26.92 9.35 -3.72
N VAL A 256 -26.39 8.50 -2.84
CA VAL A 256 -25.99 7.13 -3.19
C VAL A 256 -27.20 6.28 -3.57
N LEU A 257 -28.28 6.35 -2.79
CA LEU A 257 -29.50 5.58 -3.07
C LEU A 257 -30.19 6.05 -4.35
N ASP A 258 -30.08 7.32 -4.70
CA ASP A 258 -30.59 7.90 -5.96
C ASP A 258 -29.73 7.50 -7.16
N SER A 259 -28.40 7.47 -7.00
CA SER A 259 -27.48 7.05 -8.05
C SER A 259 -27.41 5.53 -8.26
N CYS A 260 -27.78 4.75 -7.23
CA CYS A 260 -27.60 3.29 -7.16
C CYS A 260 -28.81 2.59 -6.52
N PRO A 261 -29.97 2.52 -7.19
CA PRO A 261 -31.19 1.97 -6.58
C PRO A 261 -31.05 0.48 -6.15
N ASP A 262 -30.21 -0.29 -6.83
CA ASP A 262 -29.96 -1.73 -6.54
C ASP A 262 -29.40 -2.00 -5.14
N ILE A 263 -28.85 -0.98 -4.46
CA ILE A 263 -28.25 -1.13 -3.13
C ILE A 263 -29.28 -1.03 -2.00
N ARG A 264 -30.48 -0.54 -2.30
CA ARG A 264 -31.57 -0.33 -1.33
C ARG A 264 -31.97 -1.65 -0.69
N GLU A 265 -32.14 -2.72 -1.48
CA GLU A 265 -32.56 -4.03 -0.98
C GLU A 265 -31.48 -4.71 -0.10
N PRO A 266 -30.19 -4.79 -0.50
CA PRO A 266 -29.12 -5.28 0.38
C PRO A 266 -28.98 -4.49 1.68
N LEU A 267 -29.11 -3.15 1.62
CA LEU A 267 -29.04 -2.29 2.79
C LEU A 267 -30.20 -2.56 3.76
N CYS A 268 -31.42 -2.74 3.26
CA CYS A 268 -32.57 -3.11 4.07
C CYS A 268 -32.38 -4.48 4.73
N LYS A 269 -31.94 -5.49 3.96
CA LYS A 269 -31.63 -6.83 4.49
C LYS A 269 -30.57 -6.77 5.59
N TYR A 270 -29.54 -5.96 5.43
CA TYR A 270 -28.52 -5.77 6.46
C TYR A 270 -29.09 -5.12 7.73
N VAL A 271 -29.89 -4.06 7.59
CA VAL A 271 -30.55 -3.39 8.72
C VAL A 271 -31.49 -4.36 9.47
N ASP A 272 -32.19 -5.24 8.76
CA ASP A 272 -33.04 -6.26 9.38
C ASP A 272 -32.23 -7.27 10.20
N THR A 273 -31.00 -7.59 9.78
CA THR A 273 -30.09 -8.47 10.54
C THR A 273 -29.44 -7.82 11.77
N LEU A 274 -29.54 -6.51 11.93
CA LEU A 274 -28.99 -5.81 13.09
C LEU A 274 -29.84 -6.04 14.35
N THR A 275 -29.17 -6.16 15.49
CA THR A 275 -29.83 -6.24 16.80
C THR A 275 -30.48 -4.91 17.20
N ASP A 276 -31.49 -4.94 18.08
CA ASP A 276 -32.20 -3.74 18.53
C ASP A 276 -31.26 -2.70 19.18
N HIS A 277 -30.23 -3.16 19.87
CA HIS A 277 -29.18 -2.30 20.44
C HIS A 277 -28.34 -1.58 19.37
N GLN A 278 -28.05 -2.25 18.25
CA GLN A 278 -27.32 -1.65 17.13
C GLN A 278 -28.21 -0.67 16.35
N LYS A 279 -29.50 -0.97 16.20
CA LYS A 279 -30.49 -0.07 15.58
C LYS A 279 -30.63 1.24 16.37
N ALA A 280 -30.52 1.18 17.70
CA ALA A 280 -30.57 2.37 18.56
C ALA A 280 -29.38 3.35 18.39
N HIS A 281 -28.27 2.90 17.79
CA HIS A 281 -27.09 3.74 17.51
C HIS A 281 -27.12 4.38 16.11
N ILE A 282 -28.13 4.07 15.30
CA ILE A 282 -28.30 4.67 13.97
C ILE A 282 -28.92 6.07 14.16
N PRO A 283 -28.30 7.13 13.61
CA PRO A 283 -28.86 8.49 13.65
C PRO A 283 -30.32 8.53 13.15
N GLU A 284 -31.19 9.28 13.85
CA GLU A 284 -32.63 9.33 13.55
C GLU A 284 -32.92 9.78 12.10
N ASP A 285 -32.11 10.69 11.56
CA ASP A 285 -32.23 11.18 10.18
C ASP A 285 -32.04 10.07 9.12
N ILE A 286 -31.15 9.10 9.41
CA ILE A 286 -30.92 7.93 8.55
C ILE A 286 -32.08 6.95 8.68
N THR A 287 -32.60 6.76 9.89
CA THR A 287 -33.76 5.91 10.16
C THR A 287 -35.01 6.41 9.44
N ILE A 288 -35.23 7.73 9.39
CA ILE A 288 -36.33 8.36 8.65
C ILE A 288 -36.16 8.13 7.15
N LEU A 289 -34.95 8.36 6.62
CA LEU A 289 -34.63 8.15 5.21
C LEU A 289 -34.84 6.69 4.78
N LEU A 290 -34.37 5.72 5.58
CA LEU A 290 -34.59 4.30 5.31
C LEU A 290 -36.06 3.90 5.39
N LYS A 291 -36.84 4.47 6.32
CA LYS A 291 -38.30 4.23 6.43
C LYS A 291 -39.05 4.72 5.20
N ASP A 292 -38.67 5.86 4.64
CA ASP A 292 -39.30 6.39 3.42
C ASP A 292 -38.89 5.60 2.17
N GLU A 293 -37.64 5.14 2.10
CA GLU A 293 -37.17 4.23 1.05
C GLU A 293 -37.83 2.83 1.11
N LEU A 294 -38.08 2.31 2.31
CA LEU A 294 -38.82 1.06 2.55
C LEU A 294 -40.31 1.18 2.15
N LYS A 295 -40.91 2.37 2.22
CA LYS A 295 -42.25 2.61 1.68
C LYS A 295 -42.24 2.59 0.16
N CYS A 296 -41.22 3.17 -0.48
CA CYS A 296 -41.05 3.16 -1.93
C CYS A 296 -40.83 1.74 -2.51
N LEU A 297 -40.07 0.88 -1.83
CA LEU A 297 -39.87 -0.52 -2.23
C LEU A 297 -41.16 -1.36 -2.12
N LYS A 298 -42.06 -1.02 -1.19
CA LYS A 298 -43.40 -1.64 -1.07
C LYS A 298 -44.43 -1.09 -2.07
N LEU A 299 -44.08 -0.02 -2.80
CA LEU A 299 -44.96 0.67 -3.76
C LEU A 299 -44.66 0.36 -5.24
N LEU A 300 -43.73 -0.56 -5.54
CA LEU A 300 -43.66 -1.14 -6.88
C LEU A 300 -44.95 -1.95 -7.12
N PRO A 301 -45.81 -1.58 -8.08
CA PRO A 301 -47.03 -2.31 -8.33
C PRO A 301 -46.65 -3.71 -8.80
N LEU A 302 -47.21 -4.73 -8.17
CA LEU A 302 -47.42 -6.03 -8.78
C LEU A 302 -48.19 -5.77 -10.10
N SER A 303 -47.46 -5.63 -11.19
CA SER A 303 -48.05 -5.57 -12.52
C SER A 303 -48.65 -6.95 -12.79
N LYS A 304 -49.98 -6.97 -12.76
CA LYS A 304 -50.88 -7.79 -13.57
C LYS A 304 -50.30 -9.15 -13.98
N ILE A 305 -50.65 -10.18 -13.22
CA ILE A 305 -50.98 -11.46 -13.87
C ILE A 305 -52.42 -11.27 -14.36
N ASP A 306 -52.54 -11.18 -15.69
CA ASP A 306 -53.80 -11.07 -16.43
C ASP A 306 -54.79 -12.16 -16.02
N ASP A 307 -56.00 -11.74 -15.65
CA ASP A 307 -57.21 -12.48 -15.97
C ASP A 307 -57.60 -12.09 -17.40
N SER A 308 -57.27 -12.95 -18.37
CA SER A 308 -58.07 -13.08 -19.59
C SER A 308 -58.28 -14.55 -19.92
N LYS A 309 -59.54 -14.93 -19.81
CA LYS A 309 -60.17 -16.10 -20.43
C LYS A 309 -59.74 -16.17 -21.90
N ASP A 310 -59.46 -17.37 -22.40
CA ASP A 310 -60.35 -17.99 -23.39
C ASP A 310 -59.97 -19.46 -23.70
N GLU A 311 -61.03 -20.26 -23.75
CA GLU A 311 -61.23 -21.42 -24.62
C GLU A 311 -60.22 -22.57 -24.65
N ASN A 312 -60.54 -23.62 -23.89
CA ASN A 312 -60.65 -24.97 -24.47
C ASN A 312 -61.74 -25.76 -23.76
N GLY A 313 -62.88 -25.93 -24.45
CA GLY A 313 -63.92 -26.86 -24.05
C GLY A 313 -63.58 -28.32 -24.37
N PHE A 314 -64.41 -29.22 -23.83
CA PHE A 314 -64.52 -30.66 -24.09
C PHE A 314 -63.37 -31.54 -23.53
N TYR A 315 -63.53 -32.54 -22.67
CA TYR A 315 -64.61 -33.42 -22.18
C TYR A 315 -64.35 -33.63 -20.66
N SER A 316 -65.30 -33.85 -19.74
CA SER A 316 -66.21 -34.99 -19.68
C SER A 316 -67.26 -34.84 -18.56
N ARG A 317 -68.53 -34.85 -18.96
CA ARG A 317 -69.66 -35.58 -18.35
C ARG A 317 -69.20 -36.98 -17.87
N LEU A 318 -69.64 -37.60 -16.79
CA LEU A 318 -70.97 -37.78 -16.20
C LEU A 318 -70.81 -38.52 -14.85
N SER A 319 -71.83 -38.37 -14.00
CA SER A 319 -72.30 -39.22 -12.89
C SER A 319 -71.40 -39.44 -11.69
#